data_AF-A0A9P8GJX1-F1
#
_entry.id   AF-A0A9P8GJX1-F1
#
_cell.length_a   1.000
_cell.length_b   1.000
_cell.length_c   1.000
_cell.angle_alpha   90.00
_cell.angle_beta   90.00
_cell.angle_gamma   90.00
#
_symmetry.space_group_name_H-M   'P 1'
#
loop_
_entity.id
_entity.type
_entity.pdbx_description
1 polymer ?
#
loop_
_entity_poly.entity_id
_entity_poly.type
_entity_poly.pdbx_seq_one_letter_code
_entity_poly.pdbx_strand_id
1 'polypeptide(L)'
;MIITAILLAAGTASGQLYSRAPITPATTVKEARSSSPLRKRGLAFNDVTLTEPFGVAGCASEVSWSYNWGQTVDFSKLNSALDFYPMLWSDAAGATSQWATNAQDAIDHGSTALLTFNEPDVCYSGSACMDIDASVSAYTKYMNPFAGKALLGSPSVTNQGGTSGATWLQNFIGNCTDCQIDFVCMHWYSNKWAGATYFKEQVQAVRDVAGGRPILVTEFGLTVDDQWDTYTDADLADFLQDIMGWMDDQADIKGYAYFMDAPGFLINSAGTSMSDIGVLYNNYTAVVASASTTSGSVDSNSAVSMIATGSSKSTPQSSTLTSLISSKSSTSLSSRSTSSSSLSSIRSSSSNTPSSRSSSTLIDPTTPSSLPTLSVTSTRISSSTSSTSSAGASSSPIKILSAYFADTNVTAAAIRVLPQQENLVINTDTLLSSLAINDPWPGTLKTLSILYAQGENRYVFTSKEQSGTFNIRPSTIPSNSAVPVIGVTDGASIDIVAVVWGALQIRTTGVFERLYDQQATGWGFQISDDLFGVDGLPGVSKVGIVWFLDASRTLRSIVGREDNWVQF
;
A
#
# COMPACT_ATOMS: atom_id res chain seq x y z
N MET A 1 -15.48 -24.73 -52.61
CA MET A 1 -15.84 -25.78 -53.59
C MET A 1 -16.78 -26.73 -52.87
N ILE A 2 -18.03 -26.90 -53.35
CA ILE A 2 -19.12 -27.68 -52.72
C ILE A 2 -19.62 -27.09 -51.37
N ILE A 3 -20.91 -26.98 -51.04
CA ILE A 3 -22.12 -26.49 -51.70
C ILE A 3 -23.21 -26.46 -50.60
N THR A 4 -23.86 -25.30 -50.51
CA THR A 4 -25.15 -24.91 -49.93
C THR A 4 -26.26 -25.96 -49.74
N ALA A 5 -27.07 -25.85 -48.67
CA ALA A 5 -28.54 -26.00 -48.71
C ALA A 5 -29.23 -25.32 -47.50
N ILE A 6 -30.42 -24.76 -47.72
CA ILE A 6 -31.29 -24.06 -46.75
C ILE A 6 -32.58 -24.89 -46.56
N LEU A 7 -33.22 -24.84 -45.39
CA LEU A 7 -34.68 -24.98 -45.31
C LEU A 7 -35.30 -24.26 -44.09
N LEU A 8 -36.41 -23.56 -44.29
CA LEU A 8 -37.29 -23.05 -43.23
C LEU A 8 -38.48 -24.01 -43.01
N ALA A 9 -39.01 -24.06 -41.79
CA ALA A 9 -40.46 -24.18 -41.54
C ALA A 9 -40.81 -23.80 -40.08
N ALA A 10 -41.97 -23.18 -39.88
CA ALA A 10 -42.53 -22.86 -38.55
C ALA A 10 -43.60 -23.89 -38.15
N GLY A 11 -43.93 -24.02 -36.85
CA GLY A 11 -45.05 -24.87 -36.44
C GLY A 11 -45.32 -25.03 -34.95
N THR A 12 -46.25 -24.19 -34.43
CA THR A 12 -47.22 -24.48 -33.35
C THR A 12 -46.77 -24.93 -31.95
N ALA A 13 -47.29 -24.23 -30.94
CA ALA A 13 -47.26 -24.62 -29.54
C ALA A 13 -48.23 -25.78 -29.22
N SER A 14 -47.90 -26.55 -28.19
CA SER A 14 -48.87 -27.33 -27.38
C SER A 14 -48.29 -27.53 -25.99
N GLY A 15 -49.05 -27.16 -24.96
CA GLY A 15 -48.58 -27.25 -23.58
C GLY A 15 -48.70 -28.68 -23.02
N GLN A 16 -47.72 -29.09 -22.22
CA GLN A 16 -47.90 -30.15 -21.23
C GLN A 16 -47.31 -29.71 -19.89
N LEU A 17 -48.15 -29.79 -18.86
CA LEU A 17 -47.77 -29.64 -17.46
C LEU A 17 -46.89 -30.81 -17.07
N TYR A 18 -45.65 -30.55 -16.63
CA TYR A 18 -44.85 -31.55 -15.91
C TYR A 18 -44.37 -31.03 -14.57
N SER A 19 -44.48 -31.93 -13.60
CA SER A 19 -44.31 -31.72 -12.16
C SER A 19 -43.08 -30.91 -11.77
N ARG A 20 -43.27 -29.93 -10.87
CA ARG A 20 -42.20 -29.19 -10.19
C ARG A 20 -41.41 -30.17 -9.31
N ALA A 21 -40.20 -30.52 -9.73
CA ALA A 21 -39.26 -31.21 -8.86
C ALA A 21 -38.93 -30.31 -7.64
N PRO A 22 -38.80 -30.86 -6.42
CA PRO A 22 -38.36 -30.09 -5.26
C PRO A 22 -36.93 -29.61 -5.49
N ILE A 23 -36.68 -28.34 -5.19
CA ILE A 23 -35.34 -27.73 -5.27
C ILE A 23 -34.53 -28.28 -4.10
N THR A 24 -33.65 -29.25 -4.37
CA THR A 24 -32.63 -29.67 -3.41
C THR A 24 -31.66 -28.50 -3.18
N PRO A 25 -31.49 -27.98 -1.96
CA PRO A 25 -30.46 -26.98 -1.70
C PRO A 25 -29.09 -27.60 -1.96
N ALA A 26 -28.28 -26.94 -2.78
CA ALA A 26 -26.88 -27.30 -2.98
C ALA A 26 -26.04 -26.90 -1.75
N THR A 27 -26.16 -27.67 -0.67
CA THR A 27 -25.09 -27.82 0.33
C THR A 27 -24.01 -28.71 -0.28
N THR A 28 -22.71 -28.41 -0.19
CA THR A 28 -22.02 -27.49 0.71
C THR A 28 -20.96 -26.69 -0.05
N VAL A 29 -20.92 -25.37 0.16
CA VAL A 29 -19.74 -24.56 -0.18
C VAL A 29 -18.56 -25.09 0.65
N LYS A 30 -17.39 -25.17 0.01
CA LYS A 30 -16.13 -25.62 0.61
C LYS A 30 -15.87 -24.84 1.91
N GLU A 31 -15.47 -25.55 2.96
CA GLU A 31 -15.42 -25.04 4.34
C GLU A 31 -14.70 -23.70 4.50
N ALA A 32 -15.10 -22.97 5.54
CA ALA A 32 -14.52 -21.70 5.94
C ALA A 32 -12.99 -21.72 5.90
N ARG A 33 -12.41 -20.97 4.96
CA ARG A 33 -10.98 -20.67 4.99
C ARG A 33 -10.73 -19.89 6.29
N SER A 34 -9.85 -20.44 7.11
CA SER A 34 -9.26 -19.83 8.31
C SER A 34 -9.07 -18.31 8.14
N SER A 35 -9.20 -17.58 9.25
CA SER A 35 -9.15 -16.10 9.38
C SER A 35 -7.82 -15.45 8.97
N SER A 36 -7.37 -15.67 7.74
CA SER A 36 -6.41 -14.82 7.06
C SER A 36 -7.06 -13.45 6.80
N PRO A 37 -6.33 -12.33 6.97
CA PRO A 37 -6.82 -11.04 6.52
C PRO A 37 -7.17 -11.09 5.03
N LEU A 38 -8.20 -10.35 4.64
CA LEU A 38 -8.52 -10.14 3.24
C LEU A 38 -7.43 -9.25 2.63
N ARG A 39 -6.44 -9.88 1.98
CA ARG A 39 -5.37 -9.17 1.24
C ARG A 39 -6.02 -8.42 0.07
N LYS A 40 -6.32 -7.13 0.25
CA LYS A 40 -7.04 -6.28 -0.73
C LYS A 40 -6.11 -5.48 -1.64
N ARG A 41 -4.82 -5.35 -1.31
CA ARG A 41 -3.94 -4.40 -2.00
C ARG A 41 -3.56 -4.92 -3.38
N GLY A 42 -3.68 -4.04 -4.36
CA GLY A 42 -3.30 -4.27 -5.74
C GLY A 42 -2.03 -3.51 -6.10
N LEU A 43 -1.30 -4.01 -7.09
CA LEU A 43 -0.18 -3.30 -7.71
C LEU A 43 -0.58 -2.78 -9.10
N ALA A 44 -0.58 -1.47 -9.28
CA ALA A 44 -0.71 -0.81 -10.58
C ALA A 44 0.69 -0.58 -11.15
N PHE A 45 1.08 -1.23 -12.25
CA PHE A 45 2.46 -1.21 -12.74
C PHE A 45 2.56 -0.98 -14.26
N ASN A 46 3.69 -0.45 -14.73
CA ASN A 46 4.00 -0.38 -16.17
C ASN A 46 5.10 -1.37 -16.57
N ASP A 47 6.13 -1.52 -15.73
CA ASP A 47 7.17 -2.54 -15.87
C ASP A 47 6.91 -3.65 -14.84
N VAL A 48 6.70 -4.88 -15.33
CA VAL A 48 6.41 -6.06 -14.50
C VAL A 48 7.51 -6.35 -13.47
N THR A 49 8.77 -6.00 -13.76
CA THR A 49 9.89 -6.22 -12.85
C THR A 49 9.81 -5.37 -11.58
N LEU A 50 9.01 -4.30 -11.58
CA LEU A 50 8.74 -3.48 -10.40
C LEU A 50 7.76 -4.15 -9.42
N THR A 51 7.14 -5.27 -9.78
CA THR A 51 6.30 -6.06 -8.86
C THR A 51 7.13 -6.98 -7.94
N GLU A 52 8.37 -7.32 -8.31
CA GLU A 52 9.24 -8.25 -7.56
C GLU A 52 9.61 -7.83 -6.13
N PRO A 53 9.79 -6.53 -5.78
CA PRO A 53 10.09 -6.10 -4.40
C PRO A 53 8.96 -6.39 -3.38
N PHE A 54 7.73 -6.59 -3.85
CA PHE A 54 6.54 -6.83 -3.02
C PHE A 54 6.32 -8.33 -2.80
N GLY A 55 5.28 -8.72 -2.04
CA GLY A 55 4.80 -10.11 -1.97
C GLY A 55 5.79 -11.18 -1.47
N VAL A 56 7.02 -10.79 -1.11
CA VAL A 56 8.15 -11.69 -0.84
C VAL A 56 7.77 -12.70 0.24
N ALA A 57 7.94 -13.99 -0.06
CA ALA A 57 7.55 -15.07 0.84
C ALA A 57 8.20 -14.91 2.23
N GLY A 58 7.37 -14.89 3.27
CA GLY A 58 7.79 -14.65 4.66
C GLY A 58 7.76 -13.18 5.10
N CYS A 59 7.41 -12.23 4.24
CA CYS A 59 7.07 -10.86 4.62
C CYS A 59 5.58 -10.75 4.97
N ALA A 60 5.24 -9.89 5.93
CA ALA A 60 3.88 -9.37 6.06
C ALA A 60 3.61 -8.42 4.89
N SER A 61 2.93 -8.93 3.86
CA SER A 61 2.57 -8.20 2.64
C SER A 61 1.08 -8.35 2.39
N GLU A 62 0.37 -7.24 2.24
CA GLU A 62 -1.08 -7.24 1.98
C GLU A 62 -1.43 -7.19 0.48
N VAL A 63 -0.43 -7.19 -0.42
CA VAL A 63 -0.65 -7.19 -1.87
C VAL A 63 -0.93 -8.58 -2.44
N SER A 64 -1.98 -8.71 -3.25
CA SER A 64 -2.51 -10.01 -3.71
C SER A 64 -2.90 -10.05 -5.19
N TRP A 65 -3.05 -8.89 -5.83
CA TRP A 65 -3.42 -8.79 -7.24
C TRP A 65 -2.69 -7.62 -7.90
N SER A 66 -2.80 -7.51 -9.22
CA SER A 66 -2.04 -6.56 -10.01
C SER A 66 -2.71 -6.28 -11.36
N TYR A 67 -2.43 -5.12 -11.94
CA TYR A 67 -2.82 -4.79 -13.32
C TYR A 67 -1.87 -3.72 -13.90
N ASN A 68 -1.90 -3.55 -15.23
CA ASN A 68 -0.97 -2.68 -15.95
C ASN A 68 -1.61 -1.83 -17.05
N TRP A 69 -2.90 -1.54 -16.93
CA TRP A 69 -3.75 -0.92 -17.99
C TRP A 69 -3.82 -1.70 -19.32
N GLY A 70 -3.08 -2.79 -19.46
CA GLY A 70 -2.98 -3.63 -20.63
C GLY A 70 -3.66 -4.99 -20.44
N GLN A 71 -3.57 -5.81 -21.50
CA GLN A 71 -4.26 -7.10 -21.59
C GLN A 71 -3.34 -8.30 -21.28
N THR A 72 -2.04 -8.05 -21.13
CA THR A 72 -1.01 -9.08 -21.10
C THR A 72 0.09 -8.69 -20.13
N VAL A 73 0.76 -9.69 -19.58
CA VAL A 73 1.94 -9.57 -18.73
C VAL A 73 2.91 -10.68 -19.10
N ASP A 74 4.20 -10.48 -18.85
CA ASP A 74 5.16 -11.58 -18.88
C ASP A 74 5.03 -12.37 -17.57
N PHE A 75 4.21 -13.42 -17.58
CA PHE A 75 4.00 -14.31 -16.42
C PHE A 75 5.29 -14.96 -15.90
N SER A 76 6.40 -14.97 -16.66
CA SER A 76 7.70 -15.45 -16.17
C SER A 76 8.45 -14.44 -15.31
N LYS A 77 8.01 -13.17 -15.30
CA LYS A 77 8.55 -12.06 -14.50
C LYS A 77 7.56 -11.46 -13.51
N LEU A 78 6.28 -11.83 -13.58
CA LEU A 78 5.28 -11.40 -12.62
C LEU A 78 5.57 -12.05 -11.27
N ASN A 79 5.55 -11.25 -10.21
CA ASN A 79 5.66 -11.73 -8.85
C ASN A 79 4.59 -12.80 -8.56
N SER A 80 5.03 -14.03 -8.30
CA SER A 80 4.18 -15.21 -8.09
C SER A 80 3.18 -15.13 -6.91
N ALA A 81 3.26 -14.07 -6.08
CA ALA A 81 2.31 -13.79 -5.01
C ALA A 81 1.06 -12.99 -5.47
N LEU A 82 0.98 -12.61 -6.74
CA LEU A 82 -0.04 -11.73 -7.31
C LEU A 82 -0.85 -12.40 -8.42
N ASP A 83 -2.17 -12.29 -8.35
CA ASP A 83 -3.02 -12.47 -9.52
C ASP A 83 -2.81 -11.30 -10.50
N PHE A 84 -2.93 -11.53 -11.82
CA PHE A 84 -2.93 -10.46 -12.83
C PHE A 84 -4.33 -10.29 -13.40
N TYR A 85 -4.88 -9.08 -13.36
CA TYR A 85 -6.18 -8.74 -13.93
C TYR A 85 -5.98 -7.98 -15.25
N PRO A 86 -6.16 -8.60 -16.42
CA PRO A 86 -6.04 -7.91 -17.70
C PRO A 86 -7.19 -6.91 -17.87
N MET A 87 -6.90 -5.79 -18.54
CA MET A 87 -7.84 -4.71 -18.78
C MET A 87 -8.18 -4.54 -20.26
N LEU A 88 -9.47 -4.56 -20.59
CA LEU A 88 -9.96 -4.02 -21.86
C LEU A 88 -10.05 -2.50 -21.74
N TRP A 89 -8.99 -1.81 -22.11
CA TRP A 89 -8.83 -0.37 -21.84
C TRP A 89 -9.85 0.53 -22.57
N SER A 90 -10.25 0.21 -23.81
CA SER A 90 -11.33 0.89 -24.56
C SER A 90 -11.90 -0.01 -25.67
N ASP A 91 -12.89 0.48 -26.43
CA ASP A 91 -13.44 -0.22 -27.60
C ASP A 91 -12.58 -0.11 -28.88
N ALA A 92 -11.53 0.70 -28.86
CA ALA A 92 -10.65 0.95 -30.00
C ALA A 92 -10.12 -0.36 -30.61
N ALA A 93 -10.02 -0.41 -31.95
CA ALA A 93 -9.65 -1.64 -32.68
C ALA A 93 -8.31 -2.25 -32.22
N GLY A 94 -7.36 -1.41 -31.78
CA GLY A 94 -6.08 -1.87 -31.21
C GLY A 94 -6.25 -2.65 -29.90
N ALA A 95 -7.20 -2.26 -29.04
CA ALA A 95 -7.54 -2.99 -27.83
C ALA A 95 -8.43 -4.21 -28.14
N THR A 96 -9.50 -4.03 -28.91
CA THR A 96 -10.51 -5.08 -29.08
C THR A 96 -10.10 -6.26 -29.97
N SER A 97 -9.10 -6.08 -30.85
CA SER A 97 -8.70 -7.10 -31.83
C SER A 97 -8.05 -8.35 -31.24
N GLN A 98 -7.33 -8.25 -30.11
CA GLN A 98 -6.69 -9.39 -29.45
C GLN A 98 -7.32 -9.76 -28.10
N TRP A 99 -8.24 -8.93 -27.58
CA TRP A 99 -8.83 -9.09 -26.26
C TRP A 99 -9.34 -10.51 -25.96
N ALA A 100 -10.10 -11.11 -26.90
CA ALA A 100 -10.68 -12.43 -26.70
C ALA A 100 -9.63 -13.53 -26.46
N THR A 101 -8.44 -13.40 -27.09
CA THR A 101 -7.32 -14.32 -26.90
C THR A 101 -6.58 -14.01 -25.61
N ASN A 102 -6.23 -12.74 -25.39
CA ASN A 102 -5.40 -12.30 -24.25
C ASN A 102 -6.11 -12.51 -22.90
N ALA A 103 -7.41 -12.22 -22.82
CA ALA A 103 -8.20 -12.46 -21.61
C ALA A 103 -8.38 -13.95 -21.32
N GLN A 104 -8.50 -14.82 -22.35
CA GLN A 104 -8.54 -16.26 -22.14
C GLN A 104 -7.17 -16.80 -21.69
N ASP A 105 -6.07 -16.33 -22.28
CA ASP A 105 -4.71 -16.70 -21.87
C ASP A 105 -4.43 -16.31 -20.42
N ALA A 106 -4.86 -15.11 -19.99
CA ALA A 106 -4.74 -14.69 -18.59
C ALA A 106 -5.57 -15.56 -17.63
N ILE A 107 -6.80 -15.93 -18.00
CA ILE A 107 -7.65 -16.86 -17.23
C ILE A 107 -6.99 -18.25 -17.13
N ASP A 108 -6.42 -18.75 -18.23
CA ASP A 108 -5.74 -20.04 -18.27
C ASP A 108 -4.46 -20.04 -17.40
N HIS A 109 -3.83 -18.87 -17.20
CA HIS A 109 -2.75 -18.63 -16.24
C HIS A 109 -3.23 -18.32 -14.79
N GLY A 110 -4.55 -18.35 -14.53
CA GLY A 110 -5.13 -18.23 -13.19
C GLY A 110 -5.79 -16.90 -12.84
N SER A 111 -5.88 -15.96 -13.79
CA SER A 111 -6.58 -14.67 -13.58
C SER A 111 -8.03 -14.88 -13.14
N THR A 112 -8.38 -14.33 -11.98
CA THR A 112 -9.71 -14.48 -11.37
C THR A 112 -10.70 -13.37 -11.76
N ALA A 113 -10.21 -12.26 -12.32
CA ALA A 113 -11.01 -11.08 -12.68
C ALA A 113 -10.50 -10.37 -13.93
N LEU A 114 -11.43 -9.80 -14.71
CA LEU A 114 -11.15 -8.97 -15.88
C LEU A 114 -11.61 -7.52 -15.62
N LEU A 115 -10.73 -6.55 -15.91
CA LEU A 115 -11.03 -5.13 -15.83
C LEU A 115 -11.50 -4.60 -17.20
N THR A 116 -12.24 -3.49 -17.19
CA THR A 116 -12.68 -2.83 -18.42
C THR A 116 -12.71 -1.32 -18.28
N PHE A 117 -13.17 -0.63 -19.33
CA PHE A 117 -12.68 0.66 -19.84
C PHE A 117 -12.15 1.64 -18.80
N ASN A 118 -10.97 2.20 -19.09
CA ASN A 118 -10.25 3.11 -18.20
C ASN A 118 -10.75 4.55 -18.37
N GLU A 119 -11.50 5.07 -17.41
CA GLU A 119 -12.02 6.44 -17.44
C GLU A 119 -12.80 6.77 -18.74
N PRO A 120 -13.85 6.00 -19.08
CA PRO A 120 -14.67 6.30 -20.26
C PRO A 120 -15.45 7.61 -20.11
N ASP A 121 -15.65 8.06 -18.87
CA ASP A 121 -16.49 9.19 -18.48
C ASP A 121 -15.87 10.58 -18.72
N VAL A 122 -14.63 10.62 -19.22
CA VAL A 122 -13.85 11.84 -19.50
C VAL A 122 -13.03 11.69 -20.78
N CYS A 123 -12.54 12.81 -21.33
CA CYS A 123 -11.85 12.85 -22.62
C CYS A 123 -10.56 13.68 -22.57
N TYR A 124 -9.51 13.08 -22.02
CA TYR A 124 -8.13 13.58 -22.03
C TYR A 124 -7.13 12.48 -22.44
N SER A 125 -5.84 12.83 -22.52
CA SER A 125 -4.78 11.84 -22.77
C SER A 125 -4.61 10.95 -21.54
N GLY A 126 -4.98 9.67 -21.65
CA GLY A 126 -5.01 8.71 -20.53
C GLY A 126 -6.39 8.13 -20.21
N SER A 127 -7.45 8.68 -20.82
CA SER A 127 -8.83 8.21 -20.65
C SER A 127 -9.39 7.55 -21.91
N ALA A 128 -10.27 6.57 -21.74
CA ALA A 128 -10.91 5.83 -22.84
C ALA A 128 -11.87 6.69 -23.68
N CYS A 129 -12.49 7.73 -23.10
CA CYS A 129 -13.38 8.68 -23.79
C CYS A 129 -14.50 7.98 -24.59
N MET A 130 -15.44 7.37 -23.87
CA MET A 130 -16.52 6.55 -24.44
C MET A 130 -17.89 6.99 -23.93
N ASP A 131 -18.85 7.15 -24.84
CA ASP A 131 -20.24 7.35 -24.45
C ASP A 131 -20.89 6.05 -23.92
N ILE A 132 -22.09 6.19 -23.37
CA ILE A 132 -22.82 5.08 -22.73
C ILE A 132 -23.20 3.99 -23.75
N ASP A 133 -23.66 4.36 -24.95
CA ASP A 133 -24.15 3.40 -25.94
C ASP A 133 -23.00 2.59 -26.55
N ALA A 134 -21.88 3.25 -26.85
CA ALA A 134 -20.62 2.62 -27.25
C ALA A 134 -20.11 1.67 -26.16
N SER A 135 -20.12 2.12 -24.90
CA SER A 135 -19.66 1.32 -23.76
C SER A 135 -20.52 0.08 -23.52
N VAL A 136 -21.85 0.20 -23.54
CA VAL A 136 -22.77 -0.95 -23.40
C VAL A 136 -22.59 -1.94 -24.55
N SER A 137 -22.46 -1.43 -25.79
CA SER A 137 -22.23 -2.25 -26.99
C SER A 137 -20.90 -3.01 -26.92
N ALA A 138 -19.83 -2.34 -26.50
CA ALA A 138 -18.50 -2.92 -26.35
C ALA A 138 -18.46 -3.95 -25.19
N TYR A 139 -19.06 -3.63 -24.04
CA TYR A 139 -19.13 -4.54 -22.89
C TYR A 139 -19.86 -5.84 -23.25
N THR A 140 -21.04 -5.71 -23.87
CA THR A 140 -21.86 -6.85 -24.32
C THR A 140 -21.10 -7.73 -25.33
N LYS A 141 -20.29 -7.11 -26.20
CA LYS A 141 -19.55 -7.82 -27.24
C LYS A 141 -18.26 -8.48 -26.74
N TYR A 142 -17.56 -7.86 -25.80
CA TYR A 142 -16.18 -8.22 -25.46
C TYR A 142 -15.99 -8.69 -24.00
N MET A 143 -16.81 -8.26 -23.05
CA MET A 143 -16.74 -8.68 -21.64
C MET A 143 -17.68 -9.84 -21.33
N ASN A 144 -18.97 -9.73 -21.69
CA ASN A 144 -19.98 -10.77 -21.43
C ASN A 144 -19.59 -12.20 -21.87
N PRO A 145 -18.82 -12.45 -22.97
CA PRO A 145 -18.35 -13.80 -23.32
C PRO A 145 -17.46 -14.50 -22.28
N PHE A 146 -17.00 -13.78 -21.25
CA PHE A 146 -16.21 -14.29 -20.14
C PHE A 146 -17.02 -14.50 -18.85
N ALA A 147 -18.33 -14.22 -18.86
CA ALA A 147 -19.21 -14.46 -17.73
C ALA A 147 -19.15 -15.92 -17.28
N GLY A 148 -18.90 -16.16 -15.99
CA GLY A 148 -18.73 -17.50 -15.43
C GLY A 148 -17.37 -18.16 -15.69
N LYS A 149 -16.44 -17.49 -16.40
CA LYS A 149 -15.02 -17.89 -16.49
C LYS A 149 -14.13 -17.09 -15.52
N ALA A 150 -14.42 -15.80 -15.38
CA ALA A 150 -13.80 -14.86 -14.46
C ALA A 150 -14.83 -13.86 -13.95
N LEU A 151 -14.51 -13.12 -12.89
CA LEU A 151 -15.31 -12.00 -12.41
C LEU A 151 -15.15 -10.80 -13.36
N LEU A 152 -16.25 -10.15 -13.74
CA LEU A 152 -16.21 -9.02 -14.68
C LEU A 152 -16.43 -7.69 -13.95
N GLY A 153 -15.45 -6.79 -14.04
CA GLY A 153 -15.56 -5.43 -13.51
C GLY A 153 -16.47 -4.55 -14.36
N SER A 154 -16.99 -3.46 -13.77
CA SER A 154 -17.50 -2.33 -14.54
C SER A 154 -16.35 -1.56 -15.20
N PRO A 155 -16.64 -0.61 -16.12
CA PRO A 155 -15.70 0.44 -16.45
C PRO A 155 -15.26 1.19 -15.19
N SER A 156 -14.03 1.67 -15.19
CA SER A 156 -13.39 2.34 -14.06
C SER A 156 -13.56 3.84 -14.23
N VAL A 157 -14.46 4.45 -13.45
CA VAL A 157 -14.83 5.87 -13.61
C VAL A 157 -14.02 6.81 -12.73
N THR A 158 -13.84 8.06 -13.16
CA THR A 158 -13.16 9.10 -12.37
C THR A 158 -13.93 9.50 -11.11
N ASN A 159 -13.32 10.34 -10.26
CA ASN A 159 -14.01 11.07 -9.20
C ASN A 159 -14.58 12.43 -9.65
N GLN A 160 -14.74 12.67 -10.97
CA GLN A 160 -15.32 13.91 -11.47
C GLN A 160 -16.84 13.95 -11.31
N GLY A 161 -17.38 15.09 -10.84
CA GLY A 161 -18.82 15.29 -10.66
C GLY A 161 -19.59 15.59 -11.95
N GLY A 162 -20.89 15.85 -11.81
CA GLY A 162 -21.76 16.21 -12.94
C GLY A 162 -22.21 14.96 -13.71
N THR A 163 -21.91 14.90 -15.01
CA THR A 163 -22.26 13.76 -15.89
C THR A 163 -21.24 12.62 -15.86
N SER A 164 -20.07 12.85 -15.26
CA SER A 164 -18.96 11.90 -15.17
C SER A 164 -19.03 11.10 -13.86
N GLY A 165 -18.00 10.30 -13.57
CA GLY A 165 -17.85 9.56 -12.32
C GLY A 165 -19.05 8.65 -12.00
N ALA A 166 -19.54 8.72 -10.76
CA ALA A 166 -20.66 7.90 -10.29
C ALA A 166 -21.94 8.07 -11.14
N THR A 167 -22.20 9.28 -11.68
CA THR A 167 -23.34 9.52 -12.58
C THR A 167 -23.19 8.76 -13.89
N TRP A 168 -21.99 8.75 -14.48
CA TRP A 168 -21.71 7.98 -15.70
C TRP A 168 -21.87 6.48 -15.42
N LEU A 169 -21.31 6.00 -14.31
CA LEU A 169 -21.41 4.58 -13.90
C LEU A 169 -22.87 4.15 -13.68
N GLN A 170 -23.69 5.02 -13.09
CA GLN A 170 -25.14 4.79 -12.91
C GLN A 170 -25.85 4.65 -14.26
N ASN A 171 -25.57 5.55 -15.20
CA ASN A 171 -26.13 5.51 -16.55
C ASN A 171 -25.67 4.27 -17.32
N PHE A 172 -24.40 3.87 -17.18
CA PHE A 172 -23.86 2.68 -17.82
C PHE A 172 -24.58 1.42 -17.29
N ILE A 173 -24.59 1.21 -15.97
CA ILE A 173 -25.27 0.06 -15.33
C ILE A 173 -26.77 0.05 -15.66
N GLY A 174 -27.43 1.21 -15.69
CA GLY A 174 -28.85 1.33 -16.01
C GLY A 174 -29.22 0.94 -17.45
N ASN A 175 -28.29 1.12 -18.41
CA ASN A 175 -28.50 0.75 -19.81
C ASN A 175 -27.95 -0.65 -20.16
N CYS A 176 -26.92 -1.14 -19.45
CA CYS A 176 -26.30 -2.45 -19.64
C CYS A 176 -27.13 -3.60 -19.03
N THR A 177 -28.42 -3.67 -19.34
CA THR A 177 -29.39 -4.58 -18.66
C THR A 177 -29.13 -6.08 -18.87
N ASP A 178 -28.47 -6.46 -19.98
CA ASP A 178 -28.03 -7.82 -20.28
C ASP A 178 -26.54 -8.07 -19.93
N CYS A 179 -25.90 -7.18 -19.17
CA CYS A 179 -24.47 -7.25 -18.86
C CYS A 179 -24.19 -7.94 -17.52
N GLN A 180 -23.28 -8.93 -17.53
CA GLN A 180 -22.77 -9.53 -16.30
C GLN A 180 -21.71 -8.61 -15.71
N ILE A 181 -22.02 -7.93 -14.60
CA ILE A 181 -21.10 -7.07 -13.86
C ILE A 181 -21.00 -7.62 -12.44
N ASP A 182 -19.88 -8.23 -12.08
CA ASP A 182 -19.67 -8.89 -10.79
C ASP A 182 -19.16 -7.93 -9.71
N PHE A 183 -18.42 -6.88 -10.11
CA PHE A 183 -17.93 -5.82 -9.23
C PHE A 183 -17.90 -4.47 -9.96
N VAL A 184 -17.84 -3.36 -9.23
CA VAL A 184 -17.68 -2.01 -9.80
C VAL A 184 -16.28 -1.46 -9.54
N CYS A 185 -15.77 -0.69 -10.51
CA CYS A 185 -14.46 -0.07 -10.48
C CYS A 185 -14.57 1.45 -10.36
N MET A 186 -13.65 2.07 -9.63
CA MET A 186 -13.56 3.53 -9.49
C MET A 186 -12.12 4.01 -9.30
N HIS A 187 -11.85 5.23 -9.75
CA HIS A 187 -10.63 5.97 -9.50
C HIS A 187 -10.89 7.14 -8.54
N TRP A 188 -9.86 7.58 -7.81
CA TRP A 188 -9.91 8.82 -7.04
C TRP A 188 -8.57 9.56 -7.03
N TYR A 189 -8.60 10.81 -7.47
CA TYR A 189 -7.45 11.72 -7.43
C TYR A 189 -7.87 13.10 -6.91
N SER A 190 -7.14 13.62 -5.94
CA SER A 190 -7.31 14.98 -5.44
C SER A 190 -6.11 15.44 -4.60
N ASN A 191 -6.04 16.72 -4.28
CA ASN A 191 -5.06 17.26 -3.34
C ASN A 191 -5.27 16.77 -1.90
N LYS A 192 -4.27 17.04 -1.04
CA LYS A 192 -4.25 16.58 0.36
C LYS A 192 -5.37 17.16 1.23
N TRP A 193 -5.92 18.32 0.89
CA TRP A 193 -6.99 18.96 1.66
C TRP A 193 -8.35 18.30 1.47
N ALA A 194 -8.59 17.73 0.28
CA ALA A 194 -9.72 16.84 0.06
C ALA A 194 -9.50 15.52 0.82
N GLY A 195 -8.32 14.92 0.65
CA GLY A 195 -7.81 13.82 1.46
C GLY A 195 -8.81 12.68 1.71
N ALA A 196 -8.72 12.08 2.89
CA ALA A 196 -9.49 10.87 3.23
C ALA A 196 -11.00 11.10 3.31
N THR A 197 -11.47 12.31 3.64
CA THR A 197 -12.90 12.62 3.76
C THR A 197 -13.59 12.55 2.39
N TYR A 198 -13.09 13.29 1.41
CA TYR A 198 -13.66 13.28 0.06
C TYR A 198 -13.44 11.96 -0.68
N PHE A 199 -12.39 11.20 -0.34
CA PHE A 199 -12.24 9.82 -0.77
C PHE A 199 -13.41 8.94 -0.29
N LYS A 200 -13.71 8.98 1.02
CA LYS A 200 -14.80 8.21 1.64
C LYS A 200 -16.18 8.61 1.08
N GLU A 201 -16.38 9.90 0.77
CA GLU A 201 -17.60 10.39 0.09
C GLU A 201 -17.75 9.85 -1.34
N GLN A 202 -16.68 9.85 -2.15
CA GLN A 202 -16.73 9.29 -3.50
C GLN A 202 -16.99 7.78 -3.48
N VAL A 203 -16.36 7.04 -2.56
CA VAL A 203 -16.63 5.61 -2.40
C VAL A 203 -18.10 5.37 -2.03
N GLN A 204 -18.72 6.23 -1.20
CA GLN A 204 -20.15 6.12 -0.90
C GLN A 204 -21.03 6.38 -2.14
N ALA A 205 -20.70 7.37 -2.98
CA ALA A 205 -21.42 7.63 -4.22
C ALA A 205 -21.35 6.44 -5.20
N VAL A 206 -20.20 5.78 -5.30
CA VAL A 206 -20.01 4.56 -6.11
C VAL A 206 -20.74 3.36 -5.47
N ARG A 207 -20.73 3.24 -4.14
CA ARG A 207 -21.45 2.18 -3.38
C ARG A 207 -22.96 2.22 -3.60
N ASP A 208 -23.55 3.41 -3.63
CA ASP A 208 -24.98 3.58 -3.92
C ASP A 208 -25.34 3.08 -5.33
N VAL A 209 -24.44 3.26 -6.30
CA VAL A 209 -24.56 2.78 -7.69
C VAL A 209 -24.24 1.28 -7.83
N ALA A 210 -23.34 0.75 -6.99
CA ALA A 210 -22.95 -0.66 -6.98
C ALA A 210 -24.14 -1.60 -6.67
N GLY A 211 -25.14 -1.12 -5.91
CA GLY A 211 -26.34 -1.92 -5.60
C GLY A 211 -26.00 -3.21 -4.83
N GLY A 212 -24.98 -3.17 -3.97
CA GLY A 212 -24.50 -4.32 -3.20
C GLY A 212 -23.44 -5.19 -3.90
N ARG A 213 -23.04 -4.87 -5.14
CA ARG A 213 -21.85 -5.47 -5.76
C ARG A 213 -20.56 -4.98 -5.06
N PRO A 214 -19.52 -5.83 -4.97
CA PRO A 214 -18.19 -5.43 -4.54
C PRO A 214 -17.63 -4.20 -5.25
N ILE A 215 -16.78 -3.44 -4.56
CA ILE A 215 -16.03 -2.31 -5.12
C ILE A 215 -14.54 -2.67 -5.21
N LEU A 216 -13.93 -2.38 -6.36
CA LEU A 216 -12.49 -2.28 -6.53
C LEU A 216 -12.11 -0.81 -6.78
N VAL A 217 -11.24 -0.24 -5.94
CA VAL A 217 -10.68 1.10 -6.16
C VAL A 217 -9.41 0.91 -7.00
N THR A 218 -9.56 0.81 -8.32
CA THR A 218 -8.47 0.45 -9.23
C THR A 218 -7.36 1.48 -9.29
N GLU A 219 -7.66 2.75 -8.97
CA GLU A 219 -6.65 3.79 -8.79
C GLU A 219 -7.01 4.71 -7.63
N PHE A 220 -6.02 5.07 -6.82
CA PHE A 220 -6.12 6.24 -5.97
C PHE A 220 -4.75 6.89 -5.72
N GLY A 221 -4.74 8.21 -5.54
CA GLY A 221 -3.53 8.94 -5.17
C GLY A 221 -3.78 10.41 -4.84
N LEU A 222 -2.79 11.06 -4.23
CA LEU A 222 -2.79 12.51 -4.04
C LEU A 222 -2.19 13.20 -5.28
N THR A 223 -2.86 14.25 -5.76
CA THR A 223 -2.37 15.11 -6.85
C THR A 223 -1.77 16.41 -6.31
N VAL A 224 -0.93 17.04 -7.15
CA VAL A 224 -0.44 18.41 -6.94
C VAL A 224 -1.15 19.27 -7.99
N ASP A 225 -2.13 20.05 -7.54
CA ASP A 225 -3.01 20.81 -8.44
C ASP A 225 -2.40 22.18 -8.82
N ASP A 226 -1.57 22.78 -7.94
CA ASP A 226 -0.75 23.96 -8.24
C ASP A 226 0.57 24.01 -7.42
N GLN A 227 1.38 25.06 -7.63
CA GLN A 227 2.70 25.22 -6.98
C GLN A 227 2.63 25.48 -5.45
N TRP A 228 1.47 25.84 -4.92
CA TRP A 228 1.22 26.07 -3.50
C TRP A 228 0.54 24.87 -2.82
N ASP A 229 -0.11 24.01 -3.60
CA ASP A 229 -0.78 22.79 -3.13
C ASP A 229 0.07 21.52 -3.32
N THR A 230 1.21 21.52 -2.63
CA THR A 230 2.15 20.38 -2.57
C THR A 230 1.97 19.58 -1.28
N TYR A 231 2.13 18.26 -1.39
CA TYR A 231 2.20 17.33 -0.26
C TYR A 231 3.62 16.82 -0.05
N THR A 232 3.92 16.46 1.20
CA THR A 232 5.16 15.78 1.63
C THR A 232 4.94 14.26 1.69
N ASP A 233 6.01 13.48 1.77
CA ASP A 233 5.91 12.03 1.99
C ASP A 233 5.17 11.71 3.31
N ALA A 234 5.23 12.58 4.32
CA ALA A 234 4.46 12.46 5.56
C ALA A 234 2.96 12.71 5.33
N ASP A 235 2.58 13.80 4.62
CA ASP A 235 1.18 14.06 4.25
C ASP A 235 0.58 12.87 3.46
N LEU A 236 1.36 12.26 2.56
CA LEU A 236 0.95 11.08 1.79
C LEU A 236 0.86 9.84 2.68
N ALA A 237 1.81 9.62 3.58
CA ALA A 237 1.78 8.50 4.52
C ALA A 237 0.54 8.54 5.41
N ASP A 238 0.22 9.70 6.00
CA ASP A 238 -0.98 9.90 6.82
C ASP A 238 -2.27 9.58 6.05
N PHE A 239 -2.39 10.11 4.82
CA PHE A 239 -3.52 9.83 3.93
C PHE A 239 -3.65 8.32 3.67
N LEU A 240 -2.56 7.67 3.26
CA LEU A 240 -2.54 6.23 2.95
C LEU A 240 -2.93 5.38 4.17
N GLN A 241 -2.41 5.70 5.36
CA GLN A 241 -2.70 4.95 6.58
C GLN A 241 -4.19 5.02 6.95
N ASP A 242 -4.82 6.20 6.89
CA ASP A 242 -6.27 6.34 7.13
C ASP A 242 -7.08 5.56 6.08
N ILE A 243 -6.89 5.83 4.78
CA ILE A 243 -7.76 5.22 3.77
C ILE A 243 -7.52 3.72 3.59
N MET A 244 -6.29 3.21 3.71
CA MET A 244 -6.06 1.77 3.67
C MET A 244 -6.70 1.06 4.87
N GLY A 245 -6.51 1.59 6.09
CA GLY A 245 -7.16 1.03 7.28
C GLY A 245 -8.69 1.02 7.17
N TRP A 246 -9.26 2.13 6.73
CA TRP A 246 -10.70 2.23 6.50
C TRP A 246 -11.20 1.28 5.40
N MET A 247 -10.48 1.16 4.28
CA MET A 247 -10.81 0.25 3.19
C MET A 247 -10.67 -1.22 3.59
N ASP A 248 -9.71 -1.57 4.44
CA ASP A 248 -9.52 -2.90 4.99
C ASP A 248 -10.73 -3.31 5.87
N ASP A 249 -11.29 -2.38 6.65
CA ASP A 249 -12.51 -2.58 7.43
C ASP A 249 -13.81 -2.63 6.59
N GLN A 250 -13.84 -2.06 5.37
CA GLN A 250 -15.04 -2.08 4.53
C GLN A 250 -15.31 -3.50 3.98
N ALA A 251 -16.46 -4.10 4.32
CA ALA A 251 -16.80 -5.45 3.90
C ALA A 251 -17.07 -5.60 2.39
N ASP A 252 -17.48 -4.53 1.72
CA ASP A 252 -17.85 -4.45 0.30
C ASP A 252 -16.67 -4.06 -0.62
N ILE A 253 -15.66 -3.36 -0.10
CA ILE A 253 -14.41 -3.11 -0.83
C ILE A 253 -13.62 -4.42 -0.86
N LYS A 254 -13.29 -4.91 -2.07
CA LYS A 254 -12.57 -6.18 -2.28
C LYS A 254 -11.19 -6.03 -2.88
N GLY A 255 -10.86 -4.86 -3.42
CA GLY A 255 -9.50 -4.52 -3.79
C GLY A 255 -9.29 -3.01 -3.88
N TYR A 256 -8.05 -2.58 -3.73
CA TYR A 256 -7.64 -1.20 -4.03
C TYR A 256 -6.19 -1.16 -4.48
N ALA A 257 -5.83 -0.32 -5.45
CA ALA A 257 -4.46 -0.15 -5.93
C ALA A 257 -4.05 1.33 -5.90
N TYR A 258 -2.98 1.64 -5.17
CA TYR A 258 -2.38 2.99 -5.17
C TYR A 258 -1.67 3.23 -6.50
N PHE A 259 -1.71 4.47 -7.00
CA PHE A 259 -1.00 4.88 -8.20
C PHE A 259 0.41 5.41 -7.86
N MET A 260 1.51 4.72 -8.15
CA MET A 260 1.66 3.40 -8.78
C MET A 260 3.04 2.77 -8.47
N ASP A 261 3.33 1.57 -8.98
CA ASP A 261 4.67 0.98 -9.00
C ASP A 261 5.55 1.63 -10.07
N ALA A 262 6.12 2.78 -9.72
CA ALA A 262 7.09 3.50 -10.53
C ALA A 262 8.19 4.13 -9.65
N PRO A 263 9.40 4.38 -10.19
CA PRO A 263 10.45 5.10 -9.47
C PRO A 263 9.98 6.49 -9.04
N GLY A 264 10.11 6.79 -7.75
CA GLY A 264 9.58 8.01 -7.13
C GLY A 264 8.15 7.89 -6.58
N PHE A 265 7.51 6.72 -6.73
CA PHE A 265 6.21 6.39 -6.14
C PHE A 265 6.41 5.25 -5.12
N LEU A 266 5.80 4.07 -5.32
CA LEU A 266 6.02 2.89 -4.46
C LEU A 266 7.43 2.28 -4.62
N ILE A 267 8.14 2.59 -5.71
CA ILE A 267 9.52 2.19 -5.94
C ILE A 267 10.46 3.38 -5.71
N ASN A 268 11.64 3.13 -5.18
CA ASN A 268 12.67 4.15 -4.95
C ASN A 268 13.09 4.83 -6.28
N SER A 269 13.68 6.02 -6.20
CA SER A 269 14.10 6.79 -7.38
C SER A 269 15.15 6.08 -8.27
N ALA A 270 15.85 5.08 -7.73
CA ALA A 270 16.81 4.25 -8.46
C ALA A 270 16.17 3.07 -9.21
N GLY A 271 14.88 2.75 -9.01
CA GLY A 271 14.22 1.60 -9.60
C GLY A 271 14.63 0.24 -9.03
N THR A 272 15.21 0.19 -7.81
CA THR A 272 15.89 -1.01 -7.28
C THR A 272 15.23 -1.66 -6.06
N SER A 273 14.38 -0.93 -5.34
CA SER A 273 13.63 -1.44 -4.18
C SER A 273 12.35 -0.64 -3.98
N MET A 274 11.48 -1.09 -3.07
CA MET A 274 10.42 -0.22 -2.52
C MET A 274 11.00 1.10 -1.99
N SER A 275 10.23 2.18 -2.11
CA SER A 275 10.41 3.43 -1.37
C SER A 275 9.85 3.31 0.06
N ASP A 276 9.96 4.35 0.88
CA ASP A 276 9.32 4.39 2.20
C ASP A 276 7.79 4.26 2.10
N ILE A 277 7.18 4.93 1.12
CA ILE A 277 5.75 4.81 0.77
C ILE A 277 5.43 3.38 0.27
N GLY A 278 6.33 2.77 -0.52
CA GLY A 278 6.22 1.37 -0.94
C GLY A 278 6.20 0.38 0.22
N VAL A 279 7.10 0.56 1.20
CA VAL A 279 7.15 -0.26 2.42
C VAL A 279 5.89 -0.08 3.25
N LEU A 280 5.41 1.16 3.40
CA LEU A 280 4.15 1.48 4.06
C LEU A 280 2.97 0.76 3.39
N TYR A 281 2.82 0.96 2.08
CA TYR A 281 1.74 0.36 1.29
C TYR A 281 1.75 -1.18 1.35
N ASN A 282 2.92 -1.80 1.26
CA ASN A 282 3.05 -3.25 1.31
C ASN A 282 2.71 -3.85 2.69
N ASN A 283 3.13 -3.19 3.79
CA ASN A 283 3.19 -3.81 5.12
C ASN A 283 2.20 -3.27 6.15
N TYR A 284 1.63 -2.06 5.96
CA TYR A 284 0.80 -1.42 7.00
C TYR A 284 -0.43 -2.25 7.34
N THR A 285 -0.76 -2.35 8.63
CA THR A 285 -2.04 -2.92 9.10
C THR A 285 -2.60 -2.03 10.19
N ALA A 286 -3.86 -1.61 10.03
CA ALA A 286 -4.55 -0.77 11.00
C ALA A 286 -4.79 -1.54 12.31
N VAL A 287 -4.82 -0.81 13.43
CA VAL A 287 -5.10 -1.41 14.74
C VAL A 287 -6.61 -1.61 14.88
N VAL A 288 -7.07 -2.85 14.75
CA VAL A 288 -8.46 -3.20 15.08
C VAL A 288 -8.65 -3.00 16.58
N ALA A 289 -9.37 -1.95 16.96
CA ALA A 289 -9.71 -1.66 18.35
C ALA A 289 -10.57 -2.79 18.92
N SER A 290 -9.95 -3.67 19.70
CA SER A 290 -10.61 -4.83 20.30
C SER A 290 -11.66 -4.36 21.31
N ALA A 291 -12.93 -4.47 20.94
CA ALA A 291 -14.05 -4.08 21.79
C ALA A 291 -14.11 -4.97 23.05
N SER A 292 -13.54 -4.47 24.15
CA SER A 292 -13.55 -5.07 25.48
C SER A 292 -14.99 -5.36 25.92
N THR A 293 -15.45 -6.59 25.70
CA THR A 293 -16.74 -7.08 26.18
C THR A 293 -16.60 -7.50 27.64
N THR A 294 -16.63 -6.51 28.54
CA THR A 294 -16.66 -6.74 29.99
C THR A 294 -17.97 -7.42 30.39
N SER A 295 -17.93 -8.76 30.43
CA SER A 295 -18.97 -9.59 31.05
C SER A 295 -18.95 -9.37 32.56
N GLY A 296 -19.70 -8.37 33.03
CA GLY A 296 -19.91 -8.12 34.46
C GLY A 296 -20.91 -9.11 35.04
N SER A 297 -20.41 -10.13 35.75
CA SER A 297 -21.24 -10.99 36.59
C SER A 297 -21.87 -10.15 37.72
N VAL A 298 -23.19 -10.21 37.87
CA VAL A 298 -23.92 -9.46 38.90
C VAL A 298 -24.24 -10.38 40.08
N ASP A 299 -23.31 -10.48 41.02
CA ASP A 299 -23.59 -11.13 42.31
C ASP A 299 -24.38 -10.20 43.24
N SER A 300 -25.39 -10.78 43.90
CA SER A 300 -26.38 -10.06 44.70
C SER A 300 -26.11 -10.12 46.21
N ASN A 301 -26.79 -9.22 46.95
CA ASN A 301 -26.88 -9.11 48.41
C ASN A 301 -25.69 -8.48 49.16
N SER A 302 -25.89 -7.24 49.60
CA SER A 302 -26.34 -7.03 50.99
C SER A 302 -27.00 -5.65 51.16
N ALA A 303 -28.12 -5.61 51.88
CA ALA A 303 -28.84 -4.39 52.23
C ALA A 303 -28.50 -3.94 53.67
N VAL A 304 -28.79 -2.67 54.00
CA VAL A 304 -29.64 -2.23 55.14
C VAL A 304 -29.42 -0.73 55.49
N SER A 305 -30.51 0.06 55.48
CA SER A 305 -30.74 1.32 56.25
C SER A 305 -29.80 2.54 56.07
N MET A 306 -30.15 3.83 56.25
CA MET A 306 -31.38 4.65 56.38
C MET A 306 -31.02 6.07 55.79
N ILE A 307 -31.85 7.12 55.64
CA ILE A 307 -33.25 7.43 55.97
C ILE A 307 -33.85 8.36 54.88
N ALA A 308 -35.13 8.75 54.96
CA ALA A 308 -35.78 9.66 54.01
C ALA A 308 -35.98 11.10 54.56
N THR A 309 -36.04 12.11 53.68
CA THR A 309 -37.05 13.20 53.64
C THR A 309 -36.82 14.17 52.46
N GLY A 310 -37.88 14.66 51.80
CA GLY A 310 -37.88 15.93 51.06
C GLY A 310 -38.35 15.91 49.59
N SER A 311 -39.59 16.38 49.34
CA SER A 311 -40.07 16.82 48.00
C SER A 311 -39.35 18.14 47.58
N SER A 312 -39.36 18.64 46.33
CA SER A 312 -40.49 18.79 45.39
C SER A 312 -40.07 19.15 43.94
N LYS A 313 -41.05 19.21 43.01
CA LYS A 313 -40.92 19.57 41.57
C LYS A 313 -40.74 21.08 41.34
N SER A 314 -39.97 21.48 40.31
CA SER A 314 -40.40 22.43 39.25
C SER A 314 -39.36 22.66 38.14
N THR A 315 -39.85 22.96 36.93
CA THR A 315 -39.14 23.20 35.64
C THR A 315 -38.38 24.56 35.59
N PRO A 316 -37.47 24.82 34.62
CA PRO A 316 -36.49 25.92 34.68
C PRO A 316 -36.91 27.20 33.93
N GLN A 317 -36.30 28.33 34.28
CA GLN A 317 -36.24 29.55 33.45
C GLN A 317 -34.88 30.28 33.56
N SER A 318 -34.63 31.13 32.56
CA SER A 318 -33.35 31.77 32.22
C SER A 318 -33.16 33.18 32.81
N SER A 319 -31.92 33.65 32.95
CA SER A 319 -31.59 35.09 32.95
C SER A 319 -30.15 35.39 32.47
N THR A 320 -30.00 36.49 31.74
CA THR A 320 -28.90 36.85 30.81
C THR A 320 -28.05 38.07 31.27
N LEU A 321 -27.10 38.54 30.41
CA LEU A 321 -26.58 39.93 30.20
C LEU A 321 -25.52 40.51 31.22
N THR A 322 -24.53 41.38 30.88
CA THR A 322 -24.03 42.00 29.61
C THR A 322 -22.53 42.44 29.67
N SER A 323 -21.77 42.38 28.56
CA SER A 323 -20.57 43.20 28.21
C SER A 323 -20.11 42.87 26.77
N LEU A 324 -19.68 43.73 25.81
CA LEU A 324 -19.60 45.21 25.63
C LEU A 324 -18.37 45.97 26.18
N ILE A 325 -17.64 46.85 25.44
CA ILE A 325 -17.60 47.18 23.98
C ILE A 325 -16.35 48.03 23.58
N SER A 326 -16.15 48.25 22.27
CA SER A 326 -15.46 49.36 21.55
C SER A 326 -14.04 49.08 21.02
N SER A 327 -13.68 49.16 19.73
CA SER A 327 -14.20 49.78 18.48
C SER A 327 -13.84 51.25 18.21
N LYS A 328 -13.36 51.51 16.97
CA LYS A 328 -13.50 52.74 16.17
C LYS A 328 -13.18 52.48 14.68
N SER A 329 -13.82 53.23 13.78
CA SER A 329 -13.85 53.02 12.32
C SER A 329 -13.75 54.36 11.57
N SER A 330 -13.50 54.35 10.25
CA SER A 330 -14.12 55.29 9.30
C SER A 330 -13.85 54.98 7.80
N THR A 331 -14.92 54.71 7.03
CA THR A 331 -15.34 55.23 5.69
C THR A 331 -14.29 55.71 4.64
N SER A 332 -14.51 55.65 3.32
CA SER A 332 -15.75 55.91 2.54
C SER A 332 -15.78 55.30 1.10
N LEU A 333 -16.94 55.42 0.42
CA LEU A 333 -17.21 54.93 -0.95
C LEU A 333 -16.61 55.84 -2.06
N SER A 334 -16.43 55.28 -3.27
CA SER A 334 -17.08 55.82 -4.51
C SER A 334 -16.90 54.93 -5.75
N SER A 335 -17.89 54.97 -6.65
CA SER A 335 -17.98 54.23 -7.91
C SER A 335 -17.44 55.00 -9.12
N ARG A 336 -16.84 54.31 -10.11
CA ARG A 336 -17.05 54.65 -11.54
C ARG A 336 -16.61 53.56 -12.52
N SER A 337 -17.43 53.34 -13.55
CA SER A 337 -17.11 52.57 -14.75
C SER A 337 -16.85 53.52 -15.92
N THR A 338 -15.89 53.17 -16.81
CA THR A 338 -15.85 53.63 -18.22
C THR A 338 -14.99 52.71 -19.07
N SER A 339 -15.44 52.55 -20.32
CA SER A 339 -14.99 51.60 -21.34
C SER A 339 -13.72 51.98 -22.12
N SER A 340 -13.11 50.96 -22.73
CA SER A 340 -12.55 50.92 -24.11
C SER A 340 -11.71 52.09 -24.66
N SER A 341 -10.56 51.77 -25.25
CA SER A 341 -10.36 51.88 -26.72
C SER A 341 -8.97 51.35 -27.16
N SER A 342 -8.81 51.19 -28.48
CA SER A 342 -7.83 50.32 -29.13
C SER A 342 -6.80 51.09 -29.98
N LEU A 343 -5.86 50.35 -30.58
CA LEU A 343 -4.98 50.74 -31.70
C LEU A 343 -3.79 51.66 -31.37
N SER A 344 -2.69 51.70 -32.15
CA SER A 344 -1.95 50.67 -32.91
C SER A 344 -0.65 51.28 -33.48
N SER A 345 0.33 50.44 -33.84
CA SER A 345 1.20 50.61 -35.02
C SER A 345 2.43 51.56 -35.04
N ILE A 346 3.55 50.98 -35.51
CA ILE A 346 4.63 51.53 -36.40
C ILE A 346 6.07 51.75 -35.86
N ARG A 347 6.89 50.70 -36.09
CA ARG A 347 8.22 50.61 -36.76
C ARG A 347 9.50 51.35 -36.28
N SER A 348 10.58 50.53 -36.34
CA SER A 348 11.96 50.77 -36.87
C SER A 348 12.97 51.60 -36.04
N SER A 349 14.29 51.28 -36.00
CA SER A 349 15.10 50.22 -36.69
C SER A 349 16.52 50.07 -36.11
N SER A 350 17.18 48.91 -36.35
CA SER A 350 18.67 48.67 -36.49
C SER A 350 19.62 49.03 -35.32
N SER A 351 20.77 48.38 -35.06
CA SER A 351 21.45 47.14 -35.53
C SER A 351 22.56 46.78 -34.48
N ASN A 352 23.10 45.55 -34.34
CA ASN A 352 24.14 44.91 -35.16
C ASN A 352 24.43 43.44 -34.68
N THR A 353 24.34 42.47 -35.61
CA THR A 353 25.30 41.39 -35.99
C THR A 353 26.40 40.84 -35.02
N PRO A 354 26.99 39.64 -35.30
CA PRO A 354 26.37 38.34 -35.67
C PRO A 354 27.09 37.09 -35.05
N SER A 355 26.63 35.87 -35.38
CA SER A 355 27.42 34.63 -35.20
C SER A 355 27.18 33.65 -36.38
N SER A 356 28.25 33.03 -36.88
CA SER A 356 28.27 32.05 -38.01
C SER A 356 28.38 30.60 -37.48
N ARG A 357 27.66 29.59 -37.99
CA ARG A 357 27.86 28.84 -39.27
C ARG A 357 29.25 28.18 -39.38
N SER A 358 29.46 26.92 -39.81
CA SER A 358 28.60 25.93 -40.51
C SER A 358 29.08 24.46 -40.37
N SER A 359 28.27 23.55 -40.91
CA SER A 359 28.27 22.07 -40.97
C SER A 359 29.43 21.28 -41.66
N SER A 360 29.42 19.96 -41.39
CA SER A 360 29.40 18.79 -42.32
C SER A 360 30.65 18.01 -42.82
N THR A 361 30.61 16.69 -42.52
CA THR A 361 30.85 15.46 -43.35
C THR A 361 32.24 14.84 -43.66
N LEU A 362 32.36 13.57 -43.21
CA LEU A 362 32.92 12.34 -43.85
C LEU A 362 34.44 12.18 -44.17
N ILE A 363 35.02 11.04 -43.73
CA ILE A 363 35.84 10.02 -44.48
C ILE A 363 36.60 9.09 -43.49
N ASP A 364 36.80 7.83 -43.88
CA ASP A 364 37.58 6.71 -43.26
C ASP A 364 38.47 6.09 -44.40
N PRO A 365 39.55 5.26 -44.23
CA PRO A 365 40.17 4.62 -43.05
C PRO A 365 41.72 4.69 -42.96
N THR A 366 42.36 4.10 -41.92
CA THR A 366 43.54 3.17 -41.98
C THR A 366 44.13 2.73 -40.61
N THR A 367 44.62 1.49 -40.54
CA THR A 367 45.33 0.76 -39.43
C THR A 367 46.89 0.92 -39.51
N PRO A 368 47.79 0.34 -38.64
CA PRO A 368 47.65 -0.77 -37.64
C PRO A 368 48.50 -0.72 -36.31
N SER A 369 48.45 -1.83 -35.55
CA SER A 369 49.41 -2.34 -34.51
C SER A 369 49.36 -1.73 -33.09
N SER A 370 49.64 -2.44 -31.97
CA SER A 370 50.12 -3.83 -31.72
C SER A 370 49.68 -4.40 -30.34
N LEU A 371 49.79 -5.74 -30.19
CA LEU A 371 49.54 -6.60 -29.01
C LEU A 371 50.81 -6.71 -28.10
N PRO A 372 50.82 -7.30 -26.86
CA PRO A 372 50.30 -8.64 -26.56
C PRO A 372 49.76 -8.99 -25.15
N THR A 373 49.30 -10.24 -25.06
CA THR A 373 48.58 -10.92 -23.96
C THR A 373 49.49 -11.90 -23.19
N LEU A 374 49.21 -12.13 -21.90
CA LEU A 374 49.61 -13.31 -21.10
C LEU A 374 48.53 -13.56 -20.02
N SER A 375 48.32 -14.72 -19.39
CA SER A 375 48.36 -16.15 -19.74
C SER A 375 48.31 -16.93 -18.40
N VAL A 376 47.19 -17.60 -18.15
CA VAL A 376 46.88 -18.68 -17.18
C VAL A 376 48.02 -19.32 -16.37
N THR A 377 47.74 -19.63 -15.08
CA THR A 377 48.19 -20.88 -14.44
C THR A 377 47.07 -21.45 -13.56
N SER A 378 46.93 -22.77 -13.53
CA SER A 378 45.86 -23.51 -12.83
C SER A 378 46.47 -24.55 -11.88
N THR A 379 45.81 -24.82 -10.75
CA THR A 379 46.19 -25.91 -9.84
C THR A 379 44.93 -26.64 -9.37
N ARG A 380 44.84 -27.94 -9.63
CA ARG A 380 43.83 -28.85 -9.06
C ARG A 380 44.38 -29.54 -7.81
N ILE A 381 43.53 -29.74 -6.80
CA ILE A 381 43.67 -30.82 -5.81
C ILE A 381 42.32 -31.55 -5.70
N SER A 382 42.39 -32.85 -5.37
CA SER A 382 41.40 -33.88 -5.71
C SER A 382 40.19 -34.00 -4.78
N SER A 383 39.17 -34.70 -5.30
CA SER A 383 37.98 -35.16 -4.59
C SER A 383 38.28 -36.26 -3.56
N SER A 384 37.43 -36.34 -2.53
CA SER A 384 37.20 -37.58 -1.79
C SER A 384 35.70 -37.74 -1.54
N THR A 385 35.19 -38.95 -1.79
CA THR A 385 33.77 -39.30 -1.64
C THR A 385 33.58 -39.97 -0.28
N SER A 386 32.66 -39.47 0.55
CA SER A 386 32.18 -40.22 1.71
C SER A 386 30.67 -40.10 1.83
N SER A 387 30.00 -41.25 1.82
CA SER A 387 28.55 -41.38 1.92
C SER A 387 28.15 -41.60 3.38
N THR A 388 27.42 -40.65 3.97
CA THR A 388 26.77 -40.87 5.27
C THR A 388 25.41 -40.20 5.34
N SER A 389 24.39 -41.04 5.55
CA SER A 389 23.06 -40.78 6.12
C SER A 389 22.60 -39.33 6.30
N SER A 390 21.45 -39.01 5.71
CA SER A 390 20.65 -37.82 6.01
C SER A 390 20.16 -37.81 7.47
N ALA A 391 20.91 -37.17 8.37
CA ALA A 391 20.35 -36.59 9.58
C ALA A 391 19.62 -35.29 9.20
N GLY A 392 18.43 -35.06 9.76
CA GLY A 392 17.70 -33.82 9.52
C GLY A 392 18.54 -32.61 9.92
N ALA A 393 18.58 -31.59 9.05
CA ALA A 393 19.39 -30.39 9.28
C ALA A 393 18.91 -29.67 10.55
N SER A 394 19.68 -29.80 11.63
CA SER A 394 19.51 -28.97 12.84
C SER A 394 19.73 -27.53 12.44
N SER A 395 18.66 -26.74 12.37
CA SER A 395 18.75 -25.30 12.18
C SER A 395 19.54 -24.69 13.34
N SER A 396 20.32 -23.65 13.07
CA SER A 396 21.00 -22.94 14.16
C SER A 396 19.96 -22.34 15.12
N PRO A 397 20.16 -22.43 16.44
CA PRO A 397 19.21 -21.89 17.41
C PRO A 397 19.18 -20.35 17.35
N ILE A 398 18.00 -19.78 17.60
CA ILE A 398 17.83 -18.32 17.67
C ILE A 398 18.51 -17.78 18.94
N LYS A 399 19.21 -16.64 18.81
CA LYS A 399 19.84 -15.92 19.91
C LYS A 399 19.41 -14.47 19.91
N ILE A 400 18.81 -14.00 21.00
CA ILE A 400 18.58 -12.56 21.23
C ILE A 400 19.94 -11.89 21.47
N LEU A 401 20.23 -10.81 20.75
CA LEU A 401 21.45 -10.02 20.88
C LEU A 401 21.22 -8.74 21.69
N SER A 402 20.07 -8.10 21.48
CA SER A 402 19.65 -6.89 22.18
C SER A 402 18.13 -6.79 22.16
N ALA A 403 17.53 -6.29 23.23
CA ALA A 403 16.10 -6.03 23.30
C ALA A 403 15.79 -4.78 24.13
N TYR A 404 14.81 -4.01 23.67
CA TYR A 404 14.32 -2.79 24.29
C TYR A 404 12.79 -2.83 24.39
N PHE A 405 12.26 -2.36 25.51
CA PHE A 405 10.83 -2.11 25.69
C PHE A 405 10.66 -0.61 25.99
N ALA A 406 10.07 0.12 25.03
CA ALA A 406 10.29 1.54 24.89
C ALA A 406 11.80 1.89 24.94
N ASP A 407 12.23 2.84 25.77
CA ASP A 407 13.65 3.20 25.96
C ASP A 407 14.39 2.31 26.98
N THR A 408 13.71 1.36 27.62
CA THR A 408 14.32 0.50 28.65
C THR A 408 14.99 -0.72 28.03
N ASN A 409 16.28 -0.91 28.31
CA ASN A 409 17.02 -2.10 27.87
C ASN A 409 16.55 -3.34 28.66
N VAL A 410 15.83 -4.23 27.98
CA VAL A 410 15.29 -5.48 28.54
C VAL A 410 16.06 -6.72 28.10
N THR A 411 17.22 -6.56 27.43
CA THR A 411 18.02 -7.65 26.83
C THR A 411 18.20 -8.85 27.77
N ALA A 412 18.62 -8.60 29.02
CA ALA A 412 18.87 -9.66 30.00
C ALA A 412 17.60 -10.34 30.54
N ALA A 413 16.45 -9.67 30.49
CA ALA A 413 15.15 -10.27 30.78
C ALA A 413 14.65 -11.08 29.58
N ALA A 414 14.67 -10.48 28.39
CA ALA A 414 14.26 -11.09 27.13
C ALA A 414 14.97 -12.42 26.83
N ILE A 415 16.32 -12.46 26.96
CA ILE A 415 17.14 -13.67 26.82
C ILE A 415 16.71 -14.80 27.77
N ARG A 416 16.17 -14.46 28.96
CA ARG A 416 15.83 -15.42 30.00
C ARG A 416 14.44 -16.04 29.82
N VAL A 417 13.49 -15.30 29.25
CA VAL A 417 12.05 -15.64 29.31
C VAL A 417 11.36 -15.85 27.97
N LEU A 418 11.87 -15.25 26.89
CA LEU A 418 11.27 -15.36 25.55
C LEU A 418 11.70 -16.63 24.79
N PRO A 419 12.94 -17.16 24.93
CA PRO A 419 13.28 -18.46 24.37
C PRO A 419 12.50 -19.59 25.04
N GLN A 420 11.72 -20.33 24.24
CA GLN A 420 10.99 -21.52 24.67
C GLN A 420 11.29 -22.66 23.69
N GLN A 421 11.96 -23.71 24.18
CA GLN A 421 12.57 -24.74 23.34
C GLN A 421 13.55 -24.10 22.35
N GLU A 422 13.31 -24.23 21.03
CA GLU A 422 14.15 -23.60 20.00
C GLU A 422 13.55 -22.28 19.46
N ASN A 423 12.35 -21.90 19.90
CA ASN A 423 11.59 -20.75 19.38
C ASN A 423 11.73 -19.52 20.28
N LEU A 424 11.45 -18.33 19.74
CA LEU A 424 11.09 -17.16 20.55
C LEU A 424 9.57 -17.06 20.64
N VAL A 425 9.03 -17.19 21.85
CA VAL A 425 7.60 -17.02 22.14
C VAL A 425 7.42 -15.70 22.88
N ILE A 426 6.71 -14.78 22.22
CA ILE A 426 6.57 -13.38 22.64
C ILE A 426 5.08 -13.09 22.77
N ASN A 427 4.56 -13.03 23.99
CA ASN A 427 3.21 -12.52 24.24
C ASN A 427 3.31 -11.03 24.58
N THR A 428 2.86 -10.15 23.68
CA THR A 428 2.98 -8.70 23.88
C THR A 428 1.91 -8.12 24.81
N ASP A 429 0.92 -8.92 25.22
CA ASP A 429 -0.12 -8.56 26.19
C ASP A 429 0.36 -8.68 27.65
N THR A 430 1.44 -9.42 27.90
CA THR A 430 1.93 -9.79 29.25
C THR A 430 3.36 -9.34 29.55
N LEU A 431 3.94 -8.44 28.74
CA LEU A 431 5.37 -8.08 28.76
C LEU A 431 5.89 -7.63 30.12
N LEU A 432 5.16 -6.75 30.83
CA LEU A 432 5.58 -6.26 32.15
C LEU A 432 5.80 -7.41 33.14
N SER A 433 4.85 -8.35 33.18
CA SER A 433 4.91 -9.52 34.06
C SER A 433 5.93 -10.57 33.61
N SER A 434 6.05 -10.82 32.30
CA SER A 434 6.94 -11.85 31.77
C SER A 434 8.41 -11.43 31.82
N LEU A 435 8.72 -10.16 31.55
CA LEU A 435 10.06 -9.59 31.65
C LEU A 435 10.44 -9.19 33.10
N ALA A 436 9.47 -9.21 34.03
CA ALA A 436 9.61 -8.76 35.41
C ALA A 436 10.14 -7.31 35.53
N ILE A 437 9.52 -6.40 34.79
CA ILE A 437 9.86 -4.97 34.73
C ILE A 437 8.67 -4.10 35.16
N ASN A 438 8.98 -2.91 35.67
CA ASN A 438 7.98 -1.85 35.82
C ASN A 438 7.61 -1.29 34.44
N ASP A 439 6.42 -0.71 34.30
CA ASP A 439 6.05 0.03 33.09
C ASP A 439 6.99 1.24 32.94
N PRO A 440 7.80 1.32 31.86
CA PRO A 440 8.71 2.44 31.69
C PRO A 440 7.93 3.74 31.40
N TRP A 441 6.85 3.67 30.62
CA TRP A 441 6.06 4.82 30.14
C TRP A 441 4.58 4.62 30.49
N PRO A 442 4.18 4.86 31.76
CA PRO A 442 2.81 4.67 32.21
C PRO A 442 1.79 5.52 31.44
N GLY A 443 0.74 4.87 30.92
CA GLY A 443 -0.32 5.53 30.15
C GLY A 443 0.00 5.75 28.66
N THR A 444 1.22 5.42 28.22
CA THR A 444 1.61 5.44 26.80
C THR A 444 1.74 4.01 26.29
N LEU A 445 1.31 3.76 25.05
CA LEU A 445 1.44 2.46 24.40
C LEU A 445 2.87 2.29 23.88
N LYS A 446 3.53 1.20 24.27
CA LYS A 446 4.98 0.98 24.08
C LYS A 446 5.26 -0.03 22.97
N THR A 447 6.47 -0.02 22.42
CA THR A 447 6.96 -1.04 21.50
C THR A 447 8.04 -1.92 22.14
N LEU A 448 8.02 -3.21 21.80
CA LEU A 448 9.07 -4.18 22.11
C LEU A 448 9.88 -4.42 20.85
N SER A 449 11.16 -4.07 20.90
CA SER A 449 12.09 -4.13 19.76
C SER A 449 13.27 -5.04 20.11
N ILE A 450 13.47 -6.11 19.33
CA ILE A 450 14.44 -7.18 19.59
C ILE A 450 15.31 -7.38 18.34
N LEU A 451 16.61 -7.18 18.48
CA LEU A 451 17.63 -7.65 17.53
C LEU A 451 18.04 -9.07 17.93
N TYR A 452 17.84 -10.03 17.03
CA TYR A 452 18.20 -11.44 17.21
C TYR A 452 18.99 -11.99 16.01
N ALA A 453 19.57 -13.16 16.20
CA ALA A 453 20.41 -13.82 15.20
C ALA A 453 20.09 -15.30 15.07
N GLN A 454 20.34 -15.82 13.86
CA GLN A 454 20.36 -17.25 13.58
C GLN A 454 21.64 -17.56 12.80
N GLY A 455 22.62 -18.18 13.46
CA GLY A 455 23.97 -18.27 12.91
C GLY A 455 24.56 -16.87 12.67
N GLU A 456 24.99 -16.61 11.43
CA GLU A 456 25.53 -15.31 11.02
C GLU A 456 24.45 -14.29 10.64
N ASN A 457 23.23 -14.73 10.32
CA ASN A 457 22.13 -13.86 9.91
C ASN A 457 21.63 -13.00 11.09
N ARG A 458 21.08 -11.83 10.78
CA ARG A 458 20.53 -10.86 11.74
C ARG A 458 19.08 -10.54 11.40
N TYR A 459 18.28 -10.38 12.44
CA TYR A 459 16.85 -10.18 12.32
C TYR A 459 16.33 -9.22 13.39
N VAL A 460 15.30 -8.44 13.05
CA VAL A 460 14.55 -7.57 13.96
C VAL A 460 13.14 -8.10 14.13
N PHE A 461 12.69 -8.16 15.38
CA PHE A 461 11.28 -8.18 15.73
C PHE A 461 10.97 -6.82 16.34
N THR A 462 9.96 -6.12 15.85
CA THR A 462 9.36 -4.99 16.56
C THR A 462 7.86 -5.12 16.52
N SER A 463 7.21 -4.82 17.64
CA SER A 463 5.76 -4.87 17.77
C SER A 463 5.30 -3.98 18.91
N LYS A 464 4.06 -3.53 18.83
CA LYS A 464 3.35 -2.88 19.95
C LYS A 464 3.12 -3.88 21.09
N GLU A 465 3.05 -3.38 22.32
CA GLU A 465 2.35 -4.11 23.38
C GLU A 465 0.88 -4.33 23.01
N GLN A 466 0.21 -5.29 23.65
CA GLN A 466 -1.21 -5.60 23.42
C GLN A 466 -1.55 -5.98 21.95
N SER A 467 -0.59 -6.61 21.26
CA SER A 467 -0.73 -7.10 19.87
C SER A 467 -0.76 -8.63 19.78
N GLY A 468 -1.03 -9.33 20.89
CA GLY A 468 -1.17 -10.78 20.93
C GLY A 468 0.14 -11.55 21.08
N THR A 469 0.15 -12.80 20.62
CA THR A 469 1.27 -13.74 20.80
C THR A 469 1.94 -14.11 19.47
N PHE A 470 3.25 -13.91 19.41
CA PHE A 470 4.13 -14.24 18.29
C PHE A 470 4.99 -15.46 18.64
N ASN A 471 5.24 -16.34 17.67
CA ASN A 471 6.05 -17.54 17.83
C ASN A 471 7.04 -17.65 16.67
N ILE A 472 8.25 -17.13 16.86
CA ILE A 472 9.31 -17.12 15.85
C ILE A 472 10.08 -18.43 15.95
N ARG A 473 10.00 -19.25 14.89
CA ARG A 473 10.68 -20.56 14.84
C ARG A 473 11.94 -20.49 13.99
N PRO A 474 13.03 -21.21 14.32
CA PRO A 474 14.25 -21.25 13.52
C PRO A 474 14.05 -21.65 12.06
N SER A 475 13.03 -22.46 11.75
CA SER A 475 12.72 -22.92 10.39
C SER A 475 11.79 -21.99 9.61
N THR A 476 11.20 -20.99 10.27
CA THR A 476 10.21 -20.07 9.68
C THR A 476 10.38 -18.65 10.25
N ILE A 477 11.62 -18.16 10.29
CA ILE A 477 11.90 -16.76 10.63
C ILE A 477 11.36 -15.89 9.47
N PRO A 478 10.53 -14.87 9.75
CA PRO A 478 10.03 -13.97 8.71
C PRO A 478 11.15 -13.29 7.93
N SER A 479 11.01 -13.18 6.61
CA SER A 479 12.01 -12.55 5.74
C SER A 479 11.98 -11.02 5.85
N ASN A 480 10.83 -10.42 6.20
CA ASN A 480 10.77 -8.98 6.54
C ASN A 480 11.56 -8.65 7.82
N SER A 481 11.62 -9.57 8.78
CA SER A 481 12.50 -9.44 9.95
C SER A 481 13.98 -9.43 9.56
N ALA A 482 14.40 -9.92 8.39
CA ALA A 482 15.81 -9.92 8.02
C ALA A 482 16.35 -8.49 7.94
N VAL A 483 17.51 -8.28 8.54
CA VAL A 483 18.28 -7.03 8.43
C VAL A 483 18.70 -6.80 6.96
N PRO A 484 18.52 -5.59 6.40
CA PRO A 484 19.08 -5.26 5.10
C PRO A 484 20.61 -5.18 5.17
N VAL A 485 21.29 -5.62 4.12
CA VAL A 485 22.75 -5.45 4.00
C VAL A 485 23.00 -4.11 3.29
N ILE A 486 23.29 -3.08 4.07
CA ILE A 486 23.60 -1.74 3.57
C ILE A 486 25.06 -1.42 3.92
N GLY A 487 25.86 -1.09 2.90
CA GLY A 487 27.29 -0.79 3.07
C GLY A 487 27.50 0.50 3.86
N VAL A 488 28.65 0.60 4.53
CA VAL A 488 29.08 1.82 5.24
C VAL A 488 29.37 2.92 4.23
N THR A 489 28.78 4.09 4.43
CA THR A 489 28.98 5.29 3.60
C THR A 489 29.68 6.41 4.38
N ASP A 490 29.96 7.52 3.71
CA ASP A 490 30.36 8.82 4.30
C ASP A 490 31.63 8.82 5.19
N GLY A 491 32.42 7.73 5.13
CA GLY A 491 33.62 7.56 5.95
C GLY A 491 33.34 7.20 7.40
N ALA A 492 32.12 6.76 7.73
CA ALA A 492 31.77 6.33 9.07
C ALA A 492 32.67 5.18 9.58
N SER A 493 32.93 5.20 10.88
CA SER A 493 33.77 4.24 11.62
C SER A 493 32.97 3.10 12.28
N ILE A 494 31.65 3.12 12.10
CA ILE A 494 30.70 2.11 12.58
C ILE A 494 30.10 1.30 11.42
N ASP A 495 29.47 0.18 11.76
CA ASP A 495 28.73 -0.69 10.82
C ASP A 495 27.30 -0.85 11.40
N ILE A 496 26.31 -0.19 10.78
CA ILE A 496 24.93 -0.15 11.29
C ILE A 496 24.26 -1.51 11.03
N VAL A 497 23.92 -2.21 12.11
CA VAL A 497 23.35 -3.56 12.09
C VAL A 497 21.84 -3.53 11.90
N ALA A 498 21.13 -2.60 12.53
CA ALA A 498 19.68 -2.54 12.44
C ALA A 498 19.15 -1.17 12.89
N VAL A 499 18.04 -0.76 12.31
CA VAL A 499 17.36 0.50 12.62
C VAL A 499 15.87 0.22 12.84
N VAL A 500 15.29 0.78 13.89
CA VAL A 500 13.85 0.72 14.21
C VAL A 500 13.33 2.11 14.52
N TRP A 501 12.12 2.38 14.03
CA TRP A 501 11.34 3.57 14.36
C TRP A 501 9.94 3.16 14.80
N GLY A 502 9.61 3.37 16.08
CA GLY A 502 8.34 2.91 16.65
C GLY A 502 8.14 1.41 16.50
N ALA A 503 7.13 1.00 15.73
CA ALA A 503 6.80 -0.39 15.44
C ALA A 503 7.30 -0.87 14.06
N LEU A 504 8.16 -0.11 13.37
CA LEU A 504 8.75 -0.47 12.08
C LEU A 504 10.25 -0.76 12.19
N GLN A 505 10.71 -1.82 11.53
CA GLN A 505 12.11 -1.95 11.13
C GLN A 505 12.35 -1.04 9.93
N ILE A 506 13.26 -0.09 10.05
CA ILE A 506 13.69 0.73 8.91
C ILE A 506 14.63 -0.11 8.04
N ARG A 507 14.36 -0.10 6.72
CA ARG A 507 15.12 -0.89 5.73
C ARG A 507 15.66 -0.07 4.57
N THR A 508 15.50 1.25 4.65
CA THR A 508 15.70 2.20 3.56
C THR A 508 17.13 2.71 3.54
N THR A 509 17.83 2.52 2.42
CA THR A 509 19.25 2.90 2.26
C THR A 509 19.50 4.36 2.63
N GLY A 510 18.64 5.28 2.21
CA GLY A 510 18.78 6.72 2.52
C GLY A 510 18.73 7.07 4.02
N VAL A 511 18.03 6.28 4.85
CA VAL A 511 18.07 6.48 6.32
C VAL A 511 19.41 6.02 6.89
N PHE A 512 19.95 4.91 6.39
CA PHE A 512 21.25 4.40 6.81
C PHE A 512 22.38 5.34 6.36
N GLU A 513 22.33 5.85 5.13
CA GLU A 513 23.26 6.88 4.61
C GLU A 513 23.24 8.14 5.49
N ARG A 514 22.04 8.68 5.80
CA ARG A 514 21.91 9.79 6.76
C ARG A 514 22.55 9.45 8.11
N LEU A 515 22.26 8.29 8.69
CA LEU A 515 22.83 7.87 9.98
C LEU A 515 24.36 7.71 9.94
N TYR A 516 24.94 7.24 8.83
CA TYR A 516 26.40 7.18 8.65
C TYR A 516 27.01 8.58 8.57
N ASP A 517 26.42 9.51 7.84
CA ASP A 517 26.83 10.93 7.82
C ASP A 517 26.72 11.58 9.22
N GLN A 518 25.65 11.32 9.98
CA GLN A 518 25.53 11.82 11.35
C GLN A 518 26.62 11.27 12.29
N GLN A 519 27.07 10.03 12.08
CA GLN A 519 28.23 9.50 12.81
C GLN A 519 29.53 10.15 12.36
N ALA A 520 29.77 10.25 11.04
CA ALA A 520 31.00 10.78 10.46
C ALA A 520 31.23 12.26 10.80
N THR A 521 30.15 13.07 10.82
CA THR A 521 30.19 14.49 11.18
C THR A 521 30.18 14.71 12.70
N GLY A 522 29.55 13.82 13.46
CA GLY A 522 29.59 13.82 14.92
C GLY A 522 28.75 14.88 15.62
N TRP A 523 27.82 15.55 14.93
CA TRP A 523 26.98 16.61 15.53
C TRP A 523 25.85 16.08 16.43
N GLY A 524 25.52 14.80 16.32
CA GLY A 524 24.31 14.22 16.90
C GLY A 524 23.08 14.51 16.05
N PHE A 525 21.98 13.81 16.34
CA PHE A 525 20.79 13.81 15.51
C PHE A 525 19.51 13.71 16.34
N GLN A 526 18.40 14.22 15.81
CA GLN A 526 17.09 14.11 16.43
C GLN A 526 16.44 12.76 16.07
N ILE A 527 15.70 12.19 17.02
CA ILE A 527 14.83 11.05 16.79
C ILE A 527 13.48 11.54 16.26
N SER A 528 13.34 11.64 14.94
CA SER A 528 12.15 12.16 14.26
C SER A 528 11.93 11.53 12.88
N ASP A 529 10.72 11.71 12.33
CA ASP A 529 10.36 11.23 10.98
C ASP A 529 11.27 11.81 9.89
N ASP A 530 11.72 13.08 10.04
CA ASP A 530 12.70 13.71 9.13
C ASP A 530 13.96 12.87 8.92
N LEU A 531 14.41 12.18 9.98
CA LEU A 531 15.57 11.30 9.91
C LEU A 531 15.18 9.87 9.53
N PHE A 532 14.20 9.29 10.23
CA PHE A 532 13.88 7.86 10.15
C PHE A 532 12.94 7.47 9.00
N GLY A 533 12.33 8.46 8.32
CA GLY A 533 11.33 8.24 7.28
C GLY A 533 9.92 8.13 7.85
N VAL A 534 9.06 7.38 7.18
CA VAL A 534 7.63 7.22 7.52
C VAL A 534 7.42 6.83 8.98
N ASP A 535 6.49 7.53 9.64
CA ASP A 535 6.10 7.30 11.02
C ASP A 535 5.63 5.86 11.25
N GLY A 536 6.42 5.12 12.04
CA GLY A 536 6.16 3.73 12.39
C GLY A 536 5.19 3.52 13.55
N LEU A 537 4.73 4.59 14.21
CA LEU A 537 3.61 4.58 15.15
C LEU A 537 3.01 6.00 15.36
N PRO A 538 2.11 6.47 14.48
CA PRO A 538 1.55 7.81 14.58
C PRO A 538 0.64 8.04 15.78
N GLY A 539 0.66 9.28 16.28
CA GLY A 539 -0.16 9.72 17.41
C GLY A 539 0.19 9.09 18.76
N VAL A 540 1.26 8.29 18.84
CA VAL A 540 1.73 7.62 20.05
C VAL A 540 3.22 7.86 20.19
N SER A 541 3.66 8.32 21.37
CA SER A 541 5.09 8.51 21.61
C SER A 541 5.87 7.23 21.39
N LYS A 542 6.99 7.33 20.66
CA LYS A 542 7.77 6.18 20.17
C LYS A 542 9.27 6.33 20.45
N VAL A 543 10.04 5.27 20.17
CA VAL A 543 11.51 5.28 20.22
C VAL A 543 12.12 5.06 18.84
N GLY A 544 13.23 5.74 18.59
CA GLY A 544 14.20 5.38 17.55
C GLY A 544 15.31 4.55 18.15
N ILE A 545 15.68 3.45 17.50
CA ILE A 545 16.75 2.55 17.92
C ILE A 545 17.69 2.32 16.75
N VAL A 546 18.99 2.56 16.97
CA VAL A 546 20.05 2.26 16.01
C VAL A 546 21.01 1.28 16.68
N TRP A 547 21.03 0.03 16.22
CA TRP A 547 22.05 -0.95 16.59
C TRP A 547 23.21 -0.91 15.60
N PHE A 548 24.44 -0.92 16.11
CA PHE A 548 25.65 -0.84 15.28
C PHE A 548 26.81 -1.61 15.91
N LEU A 549 27.79 -1.98 15.11
CA LEU A 549 29.09 -2.44 15.59
C LEU A 549 30.02 -1.24 15.66
N ASP A 550 30.64 -1.03 16.83
CA ASP A 550 31.70 -0.04 16.98
C ASP A 550 33.01 -0.48 16.28
N ALA A 551 34.03 0.38 16.28
CA ALA A 551 35.34 0.09 15.68
C ALA A 551 36.05 -1.16 16.26
N SER A 552 35.64 -1.65 17.45
CA SER A 552 36.12 -2.91 18.04
C SER A 552 35.31 -4.14 17.62
N ARG A 553 34.32 -3.96 16.72
CA ARG A 553 33.29 -4.94 16.34
C ARG A 553 32.38 -5.35 17.51
N THR A 554 32.26 -4.52 18.55
CA THR A 554 31.34 -4.73 19.66
C THR A 554 29.96 -4.17 19.32
N LEU A 555 28.90 -4.95 19.56
CA LEU A 555 27.51 -4.49 19.36
C LEU A 555 27.16 -3.41 20.39
N ARG A 556 26.70 -2.26 19.87
CA ARG A 556 26.19 -1.10 20.59
C ARG A 556 24.78 -0.78 20.11
N SER A 557 24.13 0.11 20.85
CA SER A 557 22.84 0.67 20.49
C SER A 557 22.67 2.09 21.02
N ILE A 558 22.16 2.98 20.17
CA ILE A 558 21.58 4.26 20.56
C ILE A 558 20.07 4.07 20.63
N VAL A 559 19.47 4.61 21.68
CA VAL A 559 18.03 4.64 21.86
C VAL A 559 17.65 6.03 22.34
N GLY A 560 16.69 6.64 21.66
CA GLY A 560 16.10 7.90 22.09
C GLY A 560 14.59 7.86 21.90
N ARG A 561 13.89 8.68 22.66
CA ARG A 561 12.47 8.96 22.44
C ARG A 561 12.32 9.90 21.25
N GLU A 562 11.18 9.84 20.61
CA GLU A 562 10.70 10.89 19.70
C GLU A 562 11.01 12.30 20.19
N ASP A 563 11.38 13.18 19.24
CA ASP A 563 11.87 14.54 19.39
C ASP A 563 13.17 14.75 20.19
N ASN A 564 13.72 13.74 20.87
CA ASN A 564 14.97 13.88 21.61
C ASN A 564 16.20 13.81 20.70
N TRP A 565 17.25 14.53 21.09
CA TRP A 565 18.57 14.48 20.45
C TRP A 565 19.45 13.39 21.07
N VAL A 566 20.18 12.69 20.21
CA VAL A 566 21.13 11.61 20.54
C VAL A 566 22.43 11.75 19.74
N GLN A 567 23.46 10.99 20.09
CA GLN A 567 24.77 11.01 19.43
C GLN A 567 25.39 9.60 19.47
N PHE A 568 26.28 9.30 18.51
CA PHE A 568 27.03 8.05 18.41
C PHE A 568 28.20 7.94 19.40
#